data_AF-A0A3N5ET61-F1
#
_entry.id   AF-A0A3N5ET61-F1
#
_cell.length_a   1.000
_cell.length_b   1.000
_cell.length_c   1.000
_cell.angle_alpha   90.00
_cell.angle_beta   90.00
_cell.angle_gamma   90.00
#
_symmetry.space_group_name_H-M   'P 1'
#
loop_
_entity.id
_entity.type
_entity.pdbx_description
1 polymer ?
#
loop_
_entity_poly.entity_id
_entity_poly.type
_entity_poly.pdbx_seq_one_letter_code
_entity_poly.pdbx_strand_id
1 'polypeptide(L)'
;MKAFTTLAIDNPNDLVFGRCKYPITLPNGLVIGGGTVYPELNFTLPGMEIEASTMPEVRRQYTEMIEDACTRAVELQAPGLVVEFELLPPLTQVPEWGAEVTKILRDTLDRTAAAHGVKVALRVTPNDVREFERPPHMRSGQYADAIFRSFELCAEAGADFLAIESTGGKELHDDAILRCDLPLSIFSMGVLGSRDMAFLWDRIVEIAGRTSCIPAADSACGFGNTAMVLAERRYIPRLFAALIRVMSTARSLVAFERGAIGPNKDCAYEGIFIKAITGYPVALEGAEAACAHLSPIGNIAKAYADLWSNESVQNIKLLGGMAPTVSVEQLVYATRLMNVASAEGSAKTLRDWFVASDAHFDPQAYIFQPDVVISLAGEILKESTPYLRTRRAAAATLACLRKAADEKKVMIPESELAWFDSLHAQVDSLPDDEEEFIAGVMDQVDTSLVRLEEYGIQP
;
A
#
# COMPACT_ATOMS: atom_id res chain seq x y z
N MET A 1 -17.69 5.97 13.41
CA MET A 1 -16.47 6.16 12.60
C MET A 1 -15.39 6.74 13.50
N LYS A 2 -14.16 6.22 13.41
CA LYS A 2 -13.03 6.74 14.18
C LYS A 2 -12.49 7.95 13.43
N ALA A 3 -12.39 9.11 14.09
CA ALA A 3 -11.75 10.28 13.50
C ALA A 3 -10.32 10.38 14.03
N PHE A 4 -9.34 10.51 13.14
CA PHE A 4 -7.96 10.83 13.52
C PHE A 4 -7.77 12.34 13.48
N THR A 5 -7.43 12.93 14.61
CA THR A 5 -7.23 14.39 14.78
C THR A 5 -5.89 14.73 15.44
N THR A 6 -5.14 13.70 15.87
CA THR A 6 -3.81 13.82 16.47
C THR A 6 -2.96 12.65 16.04
N LEU A 7 -1.64 12.85 15.92
CA LEU A 7 -0.70 11.78 15.62
C LEU A 7 -0.64 10.75 16.76
N ALA A 8 -0.62 9.48 16.41
CA ALA A 8 -0.36 8.41 17.36
C ALA A 8 1.11 8.38 17.79
N ILE A 9 2.00 8.71 16.85
CA ILE A 9 3.45 8.86 17.02
C ILE A 9 3.79 10.29 16.57
N ASP A 10 4.11 11.17 17.51
CA ASP A 10 4.41 12.60 17.26
C ASP A 10 5.90 12.94 17.40
N ASN A 11 6.70 12.03 17.97
CA ASN A 11 8.14 12.15 18.06
C ASN A 11 8.80 11.37 16.91
N PRO A 12 9.56 12.04 16.02
CA PRO A 12 10.28 11.37 14.92
C PRO A 12 11.22 10.25 15.38
N ASN A 13 11.72 10.31 16.62
CA ASN A 13 12.58 9.29 17.18
C ASN A 13 11.87 7.99 17.54
N ASP A 14 10.54 8.01 17.65
CA ASP A 14 9.72 6.85 17.98
C ASP A 14 9.11 6.20 16.72
N LEU A 15 9.24 6.86 15.57
CA LEU A 15 8.94 6.31 14.25
C LEU A 15 10.12 5.45 13.77
N VAL A 16 10.02 4.14 13.99
CA VAL A 16 11.04 3.13 13.67
C VAL A 16 10.40 1.80 13.29
N PHE A 17 11.10 1.01 12.48
CA PHE A 17 10.68 -0.32 12.07
C PHE A 17 10.38 -1.25 13.25
N GLY A 18 9.46 -2.17 13.02
CA GLY A 18 9.05 -3.25 13.93
C GLY A 18 8.30 -2.80 15.17
N ARG A 19 8.15 -1.50 15.46
CA ARG A 19 7.47 -0.99 16.64
C ARG A 19 6.31 -0.08 16.27
N CYS A 20 5.17 -0.36 16.89
CA CYS A 20 3.93 0.38 16.73
C CYS A 20 3.26 0.64 18.08
N LYS A 21 2.40 1.67 18.13
CA LYS A 21 1.61 1.98 19.32
C LYS A 21 0.52 0.93 19.56
N TYR A 22 -0.04 0.40 18.48
CA TYR A 22 -1.11 -0.59 18.50
C TYR A 22 -0.67 -1.84 17.72
N PRO A 23 0.20 -2.69 18.30
CA PRO A 23 0.62 -3.94 17.67
C PRO A 23 -0.56 -4.90 17.49
N ILE A 24 -0.47 -5.76 16.49
CA ILE A 24 -1.49 -6.78 16.17
C ILE A 24 -0.98 -8.14 16.61
N THR A 25 -1.81 -8.88 17.35
CA THR A 25 -1.49 -10.25 17.80
C THR A 25 -2.43 -11.24 17.16
N LEU A 26 -1.89 -12.24 16.47
CA LEU A 26 -2.65 -13.34 15.88
C LEU A 26 -2.84 -14.49 16.88
N PRO A 27 -3.83 -15.39 16.68
CA PRO A 27 -4.08 -16.52 17.55
C PRO A 27 -2.87 -17.46 17.76
N ASN A 28 -1.99 -17.57 16.76
CA ASN A 28 -0.76 -18.37 16.85
C ASN A 28 0.42 -17.65 17.56
N GLY A 29 0.18 -16.45 18.11
CA GLY A 29 1.17 -15.67 18.84
C GLY A 29 2.15 -14.88 17.96
N LEU A 30 1.91 -14.74 16.66
CA LEU A 30 2.60 -13.75 15.83
C LEU A 30 2.17 -12.34 16.28
N VAL A 31 3.14 -11.46 16.54
CA VAL A 31 2.89 -10.09 17.01
C VAL A 31 3.54 -9.08 16.07
N ILE A 32 2.75 -8.46 15.19
CA ILE A 32 3.24 -7.50 14.21
C ILE A 32 3.25 -6.09 14.83
N GLY A 33 4.38 -5.38 14.69
CA GLY A 33 4.61 -4.09 15.34
C GLY A 33 4.99 -4.19 16.83
N GLY A 34 5.26 -5.41 17.33
CA GLY A 34 5.62 -5.68 18.73
C GLY A 34 7.12 -5.62 19.06
N GLY A 35 7.97 -5.22 18.11
CA GLY A 35 9.42 -5.10 18.22
C GLY A 35 10.21 -6.04 17.31
N THR A 36 9.54 -6.94 16.59
CA THR A 36 10.14 -7.83 15.58
C THR A 36 9.55 -7.48 14.22
N VAL A 37 10.42 -7.31 13.22
CA VAL A 37 10.04 -7.19 11.81
C VAL A 37 9.98 -8.58 11.20
N TYR A 38 8.92 -8.88 10.45
CA TYR A 38 8.73 -10.17 9.79
C TYR A 38 8.82 -10.06 8.27
N PRO A 39 9.31 -11.10 7.57
CA PRO A 39 9.23 -11.16 6.12
C PRO A 39 7.78 -11.40 5.69
N GLU A 40 7.34 -10.67 4.67
CA GLU A 40 6.09 -10.90 3.95
C GLU A 40 6.43 -11.28 2.50
N LEU A 41 6.19 -12.53 2.13
CA LEU A 41 6.45 -13.00 0.77
C LEU A 41 5.20 -12.80 -0.08
N ASN A 42 5.36 -12.21 -1.26
CA ASN A 42 4.34 -12.20 -2.29
C ASN A 42 4.90 -12.81 -3.58
N PHE A 43 4.08 -13.64 -4.23
CA PHE A 43 4.41 -14.33 -5.46
C PHE A 43 3.21 -14.39 -6.39
N THR A 44 3.50 -14.57 -7.68
CA THR A 44 2.49 -14.70 -8.71
C THR A 44 2.82 -15.85 -9.66
N LEU A 45 1.80 -16.29 -10.40
CA LEU A 45 1.96 -17.35 -11.39
C LEU A 45 2.96 -16.94 -12.48
N PRO A 46 3.64 -17.93 -13.11
CA PRO A 46 4.32 -17.66 -14.36
C PRO A 46 3.28 -17.26 -15.43
N GLY A 47 3.72 -16.74 -16.58
CA GLY A 47 2.80 -16.38 -17.66
C GLY A 47 1.98 -17.59 -18.13
N MET A 48 0.71 -17.65 -17.71
CA MET A 48 -0.25 -18.70 -18.05
C MET A 48 -1.68 -18.15 -18.04
N GLU A 49 -2.56 -18.76 -18.83
CA GLU A 49 -4.00 -18.46 -18.78
C GLU A 49 -4.64 -19.11 -17.55
N ILE A 50 -5.60 -18.41 -16.95
CA ILE A 50 -6.37 -18.91 -15.81
C ILE A 50 -7.81 -19.11 -16.26
N GLU A 51 -8.15 -20.37 -16.50
CA GLU A 51 -9.48 -20.82 -16.86
C GLU A 51 -9.73 -22.19 -16.27
N ALA A 52 -10.97 -22.70 -16.38
CA ALA A 52 -11.36 -23.97 -15.77
C ALA A 52 -10.44 -25.14 -16.17
N SER A 53 -9.91 -25.13 -17.40
CA SER A 53 -9.03 -26.17 -17.92
C SER A 53 -7.62 -26.13 -17.31
N THR A 54 -7.14 -24.94 -16.90
CA THR A 54 -5.78 -24.72 -16.37
C THR A 54 -5.73 -24.66 -14.84
N MET A 55 -6.87 -24.58 -14.15
CA MET A 55 -6.93 -24.59 -12.68
C MET A 55 -6.16 -25.74 -11.99
N PRO A 56 -6.07 -26.97 -12.53
CA PRO A 56 -5.19 -28.00 -11.98
C PRO A 56 -3.71 -27.59 -11.93
N GLU A 57 -3.23 -26.91 -12.97
CA GLU A 57 -1.86 -26.40 -13.05
C GLU A 57 -1.67 -25.19 -12.13
N VAL A 58 -2.65 -24.28 -12.05
CA VAL A 58 -2.65 -23.16 -11.10
C VAL A 58 -2.44 -23.66 -9.68
N ARG A 59 -3.19 -24.68 -9.26
CA ARG A 59 -3.04 -25.30 -7.93
C ARG A 59 -1.67 -25.91 -7.71
N ARG A 60 -1.13 -26.61 -8.72
CA ARG A 60 0.20 -27.21 -8.64
C ARG A 60 1.27 -26.14 -8.41
N GLN A 61 1.23 -25.06 -9.19
CA GLN A 61 2.16 -23.93 -9.08
C GLN A 61 2.11 -23.28 -7.70
N TYR A 62 0.91 -22.96 -7.20
CA TYR A 62 0.76 -22.38 -5.86
C TYR A 62 1.19 -23.33 -4.75
N THR A 63 0.94 -24.64 -4.87
CA THR A 63 1.42 -25.65 -3.93
C THR A 63 2.95 -25.69 -3.89
N GLU A 64 3.62 -25.74 -5.04
CA GLU A 64 5.09 -25.76 -5.12
C GLU A 64 5.71 -24.48 -4.54
N MET A 65 5.16 -23.31 -4.90
CA MET A 65 5.64 -22.02 -4.37
C MET A 65 5.59 -21.98 -2.84
N ILE A 66 4.45 -22.36 -2.23
CA ILE A 66 4.27 -22.25 -0.79
C ILE A 66 5.08 -23.31 -0.02
N GLU A 67 5.21 -24.53 -0.56
CA GLU A 67 6.01 -25.59 0.07
C GLU A 67 7.50 -25.23 0.09
N ASP A 68 8.04 -24.72 -1.02
CA ASP A 68 9.43 -24.28 -1.09
C ASP A 68 9.69 -23.05 -0.21
N ALA A 69 8.77 -22.07 -0.21
CA ALA A 69 8.86 -20.89 0.65
C ALA A 69 8.87 -21.24 2.14
N CYS A 70 7.95 -22.11 2.57
CA CYS A 70 7.87 -22.58 3.96
C CYS A 70 9.13 -23.36 4.35
N THR A 71 9.60 -24.26 3.49
CA THR A 71 10.83 -25.01 3.71
C THR A 71 12.01 -24.05 3.92
N ARG A 72 12.15 -23.05 3.04
CA ARG A 72 13.27 -22.10 3.15
C ARG A 72 13.20 -21.24 4.40
N ALA A 73 12.01 -20.77 4.79
CA ALA A 73 11.83 -20.01 6.02
C ALA A 73 12.23 -20.81 7.26
N VAL A 74 11.90 -22.12 7.30
CA VAL A 74 12.30 -23.03 8.38
C VAL A 74 13.82 -23.26 8.40
N GLU A 75 14.43 -23.54 7.25
CA GLU A 75 15.89 -23.73 7.14
C GLU A 75 16.68 -22.51 7.63
N LEU A 76 16.17 -21.32 7.36
CA LEU A 76 16.76 -20.05 7.78
C LEU A 76 16.35 -19.65 9.20
N GLN A 77 15.55 -20.45 9.93
CA GLN A 77 15.10 -20.13 11.29
C GLN A 77 14.40 -18.76 11.35
N ALA A 78 13.53 -18.47 10.37
CA ALA A 78 12.77 -17.23 10.37
C ALA A 78 11.91 -17.13 11.65
N PRO A 79 11.85 -15.96 12.31
CA PRO A 79 11.04 -15.79 13.53
C PRO A 79 9.52 -15.87 13.26
N GLY A 80 9.14 -15.72 11.99
CA GLY A 80 7.81 -15.92 11.43
C GLY A 80 7.84 -15.69 9.93
N LEU A 81 6.77 -16.08 9.23
CA LEU A 81 6.59 -15.86 7.80
C LEU A 81 5.16 -15.38 7.54
N VAL A 82 5.02 -14.20 6.96
CA VAL A 82 3.75 -13.76 6.37
C VAL A 82 3.80 -14.07 4.88
N VAL A 83 2.71 -14.57 4.32
CA VAL A 83 2.56 -14.75 2.88
C VAL A 83 1.39 -13.91 2.43
N GLU A 84 1.60 -13.10 1.40
CA GLU A 84 0.55 -12.37 0.72
C GLU A 84 0.22 -13.06 -0.59
N PHE A 85 -1.07 -13.32 -0.77
CA PHE A 85 -1.64 -13.83 -2.00
C PHE A 85 -2.49 -12.75 -2.65
N GLU A 86 -1.90 -12.07 -3.63
CA GLU A 86 -2.63 -11.22 -4.56
C GLU A 86 -3.31 -12.06 -5.63
N LEU A 87 -4.63 -11.94 -5.70
CA LEU A 87 -5.41 -12.69 -6.67
C LEU A 87 -5.23 -12.05 -8.04
N LEU A 88 -4.86 -12.86 -9.03
CA LEU A 88 -4.98 -12.46 -10.43
C LEU A 88 -6.47 -12.27 -10.79
N PRO A 89 -6.82 -11.39 -11.76
CA PRO A 89 -8.21 -11.03 -12.02
C PRO A 89 -9.18 -12.20 -12.18
N PRO A 90 -8.85 -13.29 -12.91
CA PRO A 90 -9.76 -14.43 -13.03
C PRO A 90 -10.05 -15.15 -11.69
N LEU A 91 -9.11 -15.12 -10.74
CA LEU A 91 -9.29 -15.70 -9.40
C LEU A 91 -10.21 -14.86 -8.51
N THR A 92 -10.37 -13.56 -8.83
CA THR A 92 -11.36 -12.69 -8.19
C THR A 92 -12.71 -12.77 -8.89
N GLN A 93 -12.73 -12.81 -10.23
CA GLN A 93 -13.97 -12.92 -11.03
C GLN A 93 -14.68 -14.26 -10.86
N VAL A 94 -13.93 -15.33 -10.56
CA VAL A 94 -14.47 -16.62 -10.11
C VAL A 94 -14.01 -16.85 -8.66
N PRO A 95 -14.72 -16.28 -7.67
CA PRO A 95 -14.33 -16.31 -6.25
C PRO A 95 -13.93 -17.68 -5.72
N GLU A 96 -14.57 -18.75 -6.21
CA GLU A 96 -14.29 -20.13 -5.81
C GLU A 96 -12.84 -20.55 -6.14
N TRP A 97 -12.27 -20.06 -7.23
CA TRP A 97 -10.89 -20.35 -7.62
C TRP A 97 -9.89 -19.66 -6.68
N GLY A 98 -10.14 -18.38 -6.34
CA GLY A 98 -9.34 -17.65 -5.35
C GLY A 98 -9.38 -18.32 -3.97
N ALA A 99 -10.54 -18.80 -3.55
CA ALA A 99 -10.72 -19.50 -2.29
C ALA A 99 -10.01 -20.87 -2.27
N GLU A 100 -10.04 -21.62 -3.38
CA GLU A 100 -9.33 -22.89 -3.52
C GLU A 100 -7.81 -22.71 -3.36
N VAL A 101 -7.24 -21.67 -3.99
CA VAL A 101 -5.80 -21.34 -3.82
C VAL A 101 -5.52 -20.88 -2.40
N THR A 102 -6.36 -20.01 -1.83
CA THR A 102 -6.22 -19.55 -0.43
C THR A 102 -6.14 -20.74 0.53
N LYS A 103 -6.99 -21.75 0.33
CA LYS A 103 -7.00 -22.96 1.15
C LYS A 103 -5.70 -23.76 1.04
N ILE A 104 -5.15 -23.91 -0.17
CA ILE A 104 -3.86 -24.58 -0.42
C ILE A 104 -2.72 -23.89 0.37
N LEU A 105 -2.69 -22.56 0.32
CA LEU A 105 -1.69 -21.77 1.02
C LEU A 105 -1.83 -21.92 2.54
N ARG A 106 -3.05 -21.73 3.07
CA ARG A 106 -3.36 -21.89 4.50
C ARG A 106 -2.97 -23.27 5.02
N ASP A 107 -3.39 -24.34 4.34
CA ASP A 107 -3.13 -25.71 4.78
C ASP A 107 -1.63 -26.01 4.83
N THR A 108 -0.83 -25.44 3.92
CA THR A 108 0.62 -25.60 3.93
C THR A 108 1.28 -24.79 5.05
N LEU A 109 0.82 -23.56 5.31
CA LEU A 109 1.28 -22.75 6.44
C LEU A 109 0.95 -23.44 7.78
N ASP A 110 -0.24 -24.02 7.94
CA ASP A 110 -0.63 -24.78 9.13
C ASP A 110 0.23 -26.00 9.36
N ARG A 111 0.45 -26.82 8.33
CA ARG A 111 1.34 -27.99 8.41
C ARG A 111 2.75 -27.57 8.84
N THR A 112 3.27 -26.50 8.27
CA THR A 112 4.62 -25.99 8.57
C THR A 112 4.71 -25.49 10.01
N ALA A 113 3.74 -24.71 10.47
CA ALA A 113 3.68 -24.22 11.84
C ALA A 113 3.57 -25.36 12.85
N ALA A 114 2.73 -26.37 12.58
CA ALA A 114 2.59 -27.54 13.44
C ALA A 114 3.86 -28.40 13.51
N ALA A 115 4.57 -28.57 12.38
CA ALA A 115 5.76 -29.40 12.30
C ALA A 115 7.03 -28.72 12.86
N HIS A 116 7.17 -27.41 12.68
CA HIS A 116 8.42 -26.69 12.94
C HIS A 116 8.30 -25.54 13.95
N GLY A 117 7.09 -25.19 14.39
CA GLY A 117 6.85 -24.12 15.36
C GLY A 117 7.04 -22.70 14.80
N VAL A 118 7.25 -22.55 13.49
CA VAL A 118 7.33 -21.23 12.84
C VAL A 118 5.97 -20.55 12.87
N LYS A 119 5.94 -19.27 13.25
CA LYS A 119 4.71 -18.47 13.24
C LYS A 119 4.38 -18.05 11.82
N VAL A 120 3.11 -18.15 11.43
CA VAL A 120 2.69 -17.94 10.04
C VAL A 120 1.48 -17.01 9.96
N ALA A 121 1.32 -16.29 8.86
CA ALA A 121 0.08 -15.61 8.54
C ALA A 121 -0.16 -15.57 7.03
N LEU A 122 -1.43 -15.51 6.63
CA LEU A 122 -1.84 -15.38 5.24
C LEU A 122 -2.62 -14.08 5.04
N ARG A 123 -2.09 -13.16 4.24
CA ARG A 123 -2.83 -12.05 3.68
C ARG A 123 -3.42 -12.46 2.34
N VAL A 124 -4.67 -12.11 2.11
CA VAL A 124 -5.32 -12.28 0.82
C VAL A 124 -5.80 -10.94 0.31
N THR A 125 -5.43 -10.66 -0.94
CA THR A 125 -5.64 -9.37 -1.60
C THR A 125 -6.38 -9.60 -2.93
N PRO A 126 -7.72 -9.65 -2.92
CA PRO A 126 -8.52 -9.67 -4.14
C PRO A 126 -8.20 -8.47 -5.03
N ASN A 127 -8.01 -8.71 -6.33
CA ASN A 127 -7.79 -7.63 -7.29
C ASN A 127 -9.08 -6.82 -7.49
N ASP A 128 -8.97 -5.51 -7.65
CA ASP A 128 -10.13 -4.66 -7.88
C ASP A 128 -10.63 -4.79 -9.33
N VAL A 129 -11.39 -5.85 -9.60
CA VAL A 129 -11.90 -6.17 -10.94
C VAL A 129 -12.98 -5.20 -11.44
N ARG A 130 -13.39 -4.20 -10.66
CA ARG A 130 -14.34 -3.16 -11.11
C ARG A 130 -13.77 -2.32 -12.26
N GLU A 131 -12.44 -2.24 -12.38
CA GLU A 131 -11.77 -1.49 -13.46
C GLU A 131 -11.89 -2.14 -14.86
N PHE A 132 -12.35 -3.39 -14.95
CA PHE A 132 -12.55 -4.09 -16.22
C PHE A 132 -13.82 -3.67 -16.96
N GLU A 133 -14.68 -2.88 -16.33
CA GLU A 133 -15.80 -2.20 -16.98
C GLU A 133 -15.50 -0.70 -17.13
N ARG A 134 -15.83 -0.12 -18.30
CA ARG A 134 -15.54 1.29 -18.60
C ARG A 134 -16.78 1.99 -19.19
N PRO A 135 -17.31 3.05 -18.56
CA PRO A 135 -16.92 3.58 -17.24
C PRO A 135 -17.36 2.64 -16.09
N PRO A 136 -16.57 2.55 -15.00
CA PRO A 136 -16.71 1.52 -13.99
C PRO A 136 -17.98 1.68 -13.14
N HIS A 137 -18.59 0.55 -12.76
CA HIS A 137 -19.62 0.50 -11.72
C HIS A 137 -18.97 0.19 -10.37
N MET A 138 -18.72 1.22 -9.57
CA MET A 138 -17.96 1.07 -8.32
C MET A 138 -18.79 0.44 -7.19
N ARG A 139 -20.12 0.63 -7.19
CA ARG A 139 -20.98 0.23 -6.07
C ARG A 139 -21.96 -0.90 -6.40
N SER A 140 -22.00 -1.33 -7.65
CA SER A 140 -22.99 -2.31 -8.13
C SER A 140 -22.44 -3.13 -9.28
N GLY A 141 -23.21 -4.15 -9.70
CA GLY A 141 -22.87 -4.98 -10.84
C GLY A 141 -21.95 -6.15 -10.50
N GLN A 142 -21.73 -7.00 -11.50
CA GLN A 142 -21.10 -8.31 -11.33
C GLN A 142 -19.69 -8.23 -10.74
N TYR A 143 -18.92 -7.17 -11.05
CA TYR A 143 -17.55 -7.02 -10.56
C TYR A 143 -17.51 -6.60 -9.09
N ALA A 144 -18.39 -5.70 -8.66
CA ALA A 144 -18.52 -5.35 -7.24
C ALA A 144 -18.99 -6.56 -6.42
N ASP A 145 -19.98 -7.31 -6.92
CA ASP A 145 -20.47 -8.54 -6.28
C ASP A 145 -19.35 -9.60 -6.18
N ALA A 146 -18.56 -9.78 -7.26
CA ALA A 146 -17.46 -10.73 -7.28
C ALA A 146 -16.35 -10.40 -6.27
N ILE A 147 -15.99 -9.12 -6.10
CA ILE A 147 -15.00 -8.70 -5.09
C ILE A 147 -15.45 -9.07 -3.68
N PHE A 148 -16.68 -8.69 -3.29
CA PHE A 148 -17.16 -9.00 -1.94
C PHE A 148 -17.31 -10.49 -1.72
N ARG A 149 -17.77 -11.24 -2.74
CA ARG A 149 -17.82 -12.70 -2.67
C ARG A 149 -16.44 -13.34 -2.55
N SER A 150 -15.45 -12.80 -3.25
CA SER A 150 -14.04 -13.23 -3.16
C SER A 150 -13.50 -13.01 -1.75
N PHE A 151 -13.71 -11.83 -1.16
CA PHE A 151 -13.34 -11.57 0.23
C PHE A 151 -13.98 -12.56 1.20
N GLU A 152 -15.29 -12.81 1.11
CA GLU A 152 -15.98 -13.75 1.98
C GLU A 152 -15.38 -15.17 1.86
N LEU A 153 -15.23 -15.68 0.64
CA LEU A 153 -14.75 -17.05 0.44
C LEU A 153 -13.28 -17.22 0.82
N CYS A 154 -12.42 -16.24 0.52
CA CYS A 154 -11.01 -16.28 0.93
C CYS A 154 -10.86 -16.18 2.45
N ALA A 155 -11.68 -15.36 3.11
CA ALA A 155 -11.74 -15.29 4.56
C ALA A 155 -12.14 -16.65 5.17
N GLU A 156 -13.20 -17.28 4.65
CA GLU A 156 -13.64 -18.63 5.07
C GLU A 156 -12.59 -19.71 4.77
N ALA A 157 -11.79 -19.55 3.72
CA ALA A 157 -10.72 -20.46 3.34
C ALA A 157 -9.46 -20.36 4.22
N GLY A 158 -9.37 -19.32 5.07
CA GLY A 158 -8.35 -19.17 6.10
C GLY A 158 -7.37 -18.02 5.90
N ALA A 159 -7.79 -16.93 5.24
CA ALA A 159 -7.08 -15.67 5.29
C ALA A 159 -7.03 -15.12 6.73
N ASP A 160 -5.86 -14.66 7.17
CA ASP A 160 -5.71 -13.91 8.43
C ASP A 160 -5.98 -12.42 8.20
N PHE A 161 -5.52 -11.88 7.06
CA PHE A 161 -5.64 -10.47 6.69
C PHE A 161 -6.38 -10.30 5.36
N LEU A 162 -7.27 -9.31 5.29
CA LEU A 162 -7.95 -8.90 4.07
C LEU A 162 -7.45 -7.52 3.64
N ALA A 163 -6.97 -7.42 2.40
CA ALA A 163 -6.49 -6.18 1.78
C ALA A 163 -7.00 -6.05 0.33
N ILE A 164 -6.84 -4.87 -0.28
CA ILE A 164 -7.15 -4.61 -1.69
C ILE A 164 -6.37 -3.38 -2.16
N GLU A 165 -6.04 -3.36 -3.44
CA GLU A 165 -5.56 -2.15 -4.12
C GLU A 165 -6.74 -1.50 -4.87
N SER A 166 -7.54 -0.69 -4.18
CA SER A 166 -8.78 -0.20 -4.81
C SER A 166 -8.54 0.93 -5.81
N THR A 167 -9.40 1.01 -6.81
CA THR A 167 -9.22 1.83 -8.02
C THR A 167 -10.14 3.03 -8.11
N GLY A 168 -11.00 3.29 -7.13
CA GLY A 168 -11.95 4.41 -7.17
C GLY A 168 -11.27 5.76 -7.45
N GLY A 169 -11.68 6.42 -8.53
CA GLY A 169 -11.14 7.71 -9.00
C GLY A 169 -9.94 7.58 -9.95
N LYS A 170 -9.40 6.39 -10.16
CA LYS A 170 -8.26 6.14 -11.06
C LYS A 170 -8.59 6.53 -12.50
N GLU A 171 -9.84 6.34 -12.92
CA GLU A 171 -10.33 6.61 -14.27
C GLU A 171 -10.14 8.07 -14.72
N LEU A 172 -10.14 9.02 -13.78
CA LEU A 172 -9.81 10.43 -14.05
C LEU A 172 -8.35 10.75 -13.71
N HIS A 173 -7.81 10.09 -12.69
CA HIS A 173 -6.45 10.34 -12.23
C HIS A 173 -5.39 9.98 -13.27
N ASP A 174 -5.60 8.91 -14.05
CA ASP A 174 -4.63 8.46 -15.07
C ASP A 174 -4.30 9.58 -16.07
N ASP A 175 -5.31 10.34 -16.51
CA ASP A 175 -5.12 11.49 -17.39
C ASP A 175 -4.58 12.72 -16.64
N ALA A 176 -5.08 12.97 -15.42
CA ALA A 176 -4.62 14.07 -14.58
C ALA A 176 -3.12 13.99 -14.30
N ILE A 177 -2.62 12.79 -14.01
CA ILE A 177 -1.23 12.57 -13.62
C ILE A 177 -0.28 12.94 -14.76
N LEU A 178 -0.60 12.54 -16.00
CA LEU A 178 0.23 12.77 -17.19
C LEU A 178 0.29 14.26 -17.55
N ARG A 179 -0.75 15.01 -17.19
CA ARG A 179 -0.84 16.46 -17.41
C ARG A 179 -0.33 17.29 -16.23
N CYS A 180 0.06 16.63 -15.13
CA CYS A 180 0.36 17.27 -13.85
C CYS A 180 -0.79 18.22 -13.41
N ASP A 181 -2.03 17.79 -13.65
CA ASP A 181 -3.25 18.49 -13.30
C ASP A 181 -3.59 18.20 -11.83
N LEU A 182 -3.19 19.13 -10.98
CA LEU A 182 -3.33 18.98 -9.54
C LEU A 182 -4.79 19.10 -9.05
N PRO A 183 -5.63 20.02 -9.56
CA PRO A 183 -7.06 20.03 -9.27
C PRO A 183 -7.75 18.70 -9.57
N LEU A 184 -7.56 18.14 -10.77
CA LEU A 184 -8.19 16.87 -11.14
C LEU A 184 -7.61 15.69 -10.34
N SER A 185 -6.32 15.74 -9.98
CA SER A 185 -5.70 14.75 -9.09
C SER A 185 -6.29 14.81 -7.66
N ILE A 186 -6.52 16.01 -7.12
CA ILE A 186 -7.16 16.22 -5.81
C ILE A 186 -8.61 15.74 -5.84
N PHE A 187 -9.36 16.04 -6.91
CA PHE A 187 -10.73 15.55 -7.08
C PHE A 187 -10.77 14.02 -7.11
N SER A 188 -9.88 13.41 -7.90
CA SER A 188 -9.82 11.96 -8.07
C SER A 188 -9.51 11.22 -6.76
N MET A 189 -8.54 11.68 -5.96
CA MET A 189 -8.17 10.99 -4.70
C MET A 189 -8.99 11.47 -3.49
N GLY A 190 -9.09 12.78 -3.32
CA GLY A 190 -9.67 13.42 -2.14
C GLY A 190 -11.20 13.44 -2.14
N VAL A 191 -11.84 13.27 -3.31
CA VAL A 191 -13.31 13.18 -3.41
C VAL A 191 -13.73 11.80 -3.88
N LEU A 192 -13.41 11.40 -5.11
CA LEU A 192 -13.88 10.13 -5.68
C LEU A 192 -13.31 8.92 -4.92
N GLY A 193 -11.99 8.80 -4.86
CA GLY A 193 -11.33 7.68 -4.19
C GLY A 193 -11.64 7.59 -2.72
N SER A 194 -11.75 8.72 -2.02
CA SER A 194 -12.15 8.73 -0.60
C SER A 194 -13.58 8.26 -0.37
N ARG A 195 -14.51 8.55 -1.29
CA ARG A 195 -15.91 8.06 -1.22
C ARG A 195 -16.05 6.60 -1.62
N ASP A 196 -15.21 6.10 -2.54
CA ASP A 196 -15.13 4.67 -2.86
C ASP A 196 -14.53 3.88 -1.70
N MET A 197 -13.42 4.35 -1.14
CA MET A 197 -12.78 3.77 0.04
C MET A 197 -13.76 3.62 1.20
N ALA A 198 -14.58 4.65 1.47
CA ALA A 198 -15.63 4.57 2.48
C ALA A 198 -16.61 3.41 2.23
N PHE A 199 -17.08 3.28 1.00
CA PHE A 199 -18.05 2.25 0.58
C PHE A 199 -17.46 0.84 0.65
N LEU A 200 -16.24 0.66 0.16
CA LEU A 200 -15.54 -0.62 0.16
C LEU A 200 -15.22 -1.07 1.58
N TRP A 201 -14.59 -0.21 2.37
CA TRP A 201 -14.08 -0.58 3.68
C TRP A 201 -15.17 -0.80 4.72
N ASP A 202 -16.32 -0.14 4.62
CA ASP A 202 -17.48 -0.47 5.46
C ASP A 202 -17.89 -1.96 5.28
N ARG A 203 -17.83 -2.50 4.05
CA ARG A 203 -18.16 -3.90 3.75
C ARG A 203 -17.03 -4.88 4.06
N ILE A 204 -15.78 -4.54 3.74
CA ILE A 204 -14.63 -5.40 4.03
C ILE A 204 -14.49 -5.60 5.54
N VAL A 205 -14.71 -4.55 6.34
CA VAL A 205 -14.72 -4.63 7.81
C VAL A 205 -15.89 -5.49 8.30
N GLU A 206 -17.07 -5.40 7.70
CA GLU A 206 -18.19 -6.28 8.02
C GLU A 206 -17.86 -7.76 7.74
N ILE A 207 -17.28 -8.06 6.57
CA ILE A 207 -16.84 -9.41 6.20
C ILE A 207 -15.81 -9.92 7.22
N ALA A 208 -14.75 -9.14 7.46
CA ALA A 208 -13.68 -9.50 8.39
C ALA A 208 -14.22 -9.78 9.81
N GLY A 209 -15.18 -8.97 10.28
CA GLY A 209 -15.83 -9.17 11.56
C GLY A 209 -16.63 -10.47 11.66
N ARG A 210 -17.29 -10.91 10.58
CA ARG A 210 -18.06 -12.17 10.54
C ARG A 210 -17.16 -13.41 10.48
N THR A 211 -15.98 -13.30 9.86
CA THR A 211 -15.05 -14.41 9.65
C THR A 211 -13.87 -14.41 10.62
N SER A 212 -13.80 -13.46 11.55
CA SER A 212 -12.68 -13.26 12.48
C SER A 212 -11.33 -12.99 11.79
N CYS A 213 -11.36 -12.48 10.57
CA CYS A 213 -10.17 -11.97 9.87
C CYS A 213 -9.86 -10.54 10.33
N ILE A 214 -8.66 -10.07 10.00
CA ILE A 214 -8.23 -8.71 10.26
C ILE A 214 -8.44 -7.85 9.01
N PRO A 215 -9.23 -6.75 9.09
CA PRO A 215 -9.30 -5.78 8.01
C PRO A 215 -7.99 -4.99 7.98
N ALA A 216 -7.12 -5.34 7.04
CA ALA A 216 -5.72 -4.95 7.07
C ALA A 216 -5.54 -3.49 6.66
N ALA A 217 -5.76 -3.17 5.39
CA ALA A 217 -6.08 -1.85 4.81
C ALA A 217 -5.85 -1.93 3.28
N ASP A 218 -5.82 -0.78 2.63
CA ASP A 218 -5.72 -0.61 1.19
C ASP A 218 -4.32 -0.15 0.77
N SER A 219 -4.12 0.06 -0.54
CA SER A 219 -3.02 0.83 -1.10
C SER A 219 -3.50 1.83 -2.14
N ALA A 220 -2.89 3.01 -2.18
CA ALA A 220 -3.06 3.93 -3.30
C ALA A 220 -2.13 3.56 -4.48
N CYS A 221 -1.93 2.26 -4.76
CA CYS A 221 -0.99 1.76 -5.76
C CYS A 221 -1.28 2.36 -7.15
N GLY A 222 -2.54 2.28 -7.58
CA GLY A 222 -3.01 2.87 -8.85
C GLY A 222 -2.84 4.39 -8.97
N PHE A 223 -2.46 5.09 -7.91
CA PHE A 223 -2.21 6.52 -7.86
C PHE A 223 -0.72 6.81 -7.63
N GLY A 224 -0.24 6.56 -6.41
CA GLY A 224 1.12 6.90 -5.99
C GLY A 224 2.20 6.07 -6.67
N ASN A 225 1.97 4.77 -6.89
CA ASN A 225 2.96 3.91 -7.57
C ASN A 225 2.96 4.18 -9.07
N THR A 226 1.79 4.46 -9.67
CA THR A 226 1.69 4.96 -11.06
C THR A 226 2.51 6.23 -11.24
N ALA A 227 2.36 7.23 -10.35
CA ALA A 227 3.15 8.46 -10.37
C ALA A 227 4.66 8.16 -10.29
N MET A 228 5.06 7.31 -9.36
CA MET A 228 6.46 6.92 -9.18
C MET A 228 7.06 6.30 -10.44
N VAL A 229 6.37 5.34 -11.05
CA VAL A 229 6.83 4.68 -12.28
C VAL A 229 6.89 5.66 -13.45
N LEU A 230 5.90 6.55 -13.59
CA LEU A 230 5.90 7.57 -14.63
C LEU A 230 7.03 8.58 -14.46
N ALA A 231 7.35 8.96 -13.23
CA ALA A 231 8.47 9.85 -12.93
C ALA A 231 9.83 9.21 -13.25
N GLU A 232 10.01 7.92 -12.94
CA GLU A 232 11.24 7.19 -13.29
C GLU A 232 11.43 7.05 -14.81
N ARG A 233 10.31 6.96 -15.55
CA ARG A 233 10.31 7.02 -17.02
C ARG A 233 10.39 8.44 -17.58
N ARG A 234 10.47 9.46 -16.72
CA ARG A 234 10.55 10.89 -17.06
C ARG A 234 9.32 11.43 -17.82
N TYR A 235 8.16 10.81 -17.64
CA TYR A 235 6.89 11.33 -18.17
C TYR A 235 6.34 12.49 -17.34
N ILE A 236 6.62 12.48 -16.04
CA ILE A 236 6.20 13.52 -15.09
C ILE A 236 7.38 13.92 -14.18
N PRO A 237 7.37 15.11 -13.55
CA PRO A 237 8.38 15.51 -12.58
C PRO A 237 8.39 14.60 -11.35
N ARG A 238 9.58 14.32 -10.80
CA ARG A 238 9.74 13.58 -9.54
C ARG A 238 9.13 14.33 -8.36
N LEU A 239 9.20 15.65 -8.38
CA LEU A 239 8.50 16.52 -7.42
C LEU A 239 6.98 16.24 -7.40
N PHE A 240 6.37 16.07 -8.58
CA PHE A 240 4.94 15.80 -8.67
C PHE A 240 4.59 14.39 -8.17
N ALA A 241 5.42 13.39 -8.45
CA ALA A 241 5.22 12.04 -7.89
C ALA A 241 5.31 12.02 -6.35
N ALA A 242 6.25 12.78 -5.77
CA ALA A 242 6.33 12.95 -4.31
C ALA A 242 5.07 13.62 -3.74
N LEU A 243 4.51 14.60 -4.46
CA LEU A 243 3.27 15.27 -4.09
C LEU A 243 2.09 14.28 -4.03
N ILE A 244 1.88 13.52 -5.11
CA ILE A 244 0.82 12.49 -5.21
C ILE A 244 0.97 11.48 -4.07
N ARG A 245 2.19 11.06 -3.73
CA ARG A 245 2.42 10.12 -2.61
C ARG A 245 1.89 10.64 -1.28
N VAL A 246 2.16 11.91 -0.94
CA VAL A 246 1.68 12.47 0.34
C VAL A 246 0.16 12.66 0.29
N MET A 247 -0.38 13.11 -0.83
CA MET A 247 -1.83 13.25 -1.07
C MET A 247 -2.58 11.92 -0.88
N SER A 248 -2.03 10.81 -1.37
CA SER A 248 -2.59 9.47 -1.20
C SER A 248 -2.84 9.08 0.26
N THR A 249 -2.10 9.67 1.22
CA THR A 249 -2.31 9.44 2.66
C THR A 249 -3.75 9.74 3.07
N ALA A 250 -4.34 10.84 2.57
CA ALA A 250 -5.70 11.24 2.93
C ALA A 250 -6.73 10.21 2.46
N ARG A 251 -6.55 9.66 1.25
CA ARG A 251 -7.37 8.59 0.68
C ARG A 251 -7.20 7.28 1.44
N SER A 252 -5.97 6.84 1.68
CA SER A 252 -5.67 5.59 2.39
C SER A 252 -6.07 5.63 3.87
N LEU A 253 -6.07 6.80 4.51
CA LEU A 253 -6.54 6.99 5.89
C LEU A 253 -8.02 6.62 6.07
N VAL A 254 -8.84 6.78 5.02
CA VAL A 254 -10.28 6.45 5.08
C VAL A 254 -10.50 4.99 5.49
N ALA A 255 -9.70 4.03 5.01
CA ALA A 255 -9.83 2.62 5.44
C ALA A 255 -9.75 2.47 6.96
N PHE A 256 -8.83 3.18 7.61
CA PHE A 256 -8.64 3.15 9.06
C PHE A 256 -9.76 3.87 9.82
N GLU A 257 -10.31 4.95 9.25
CA GLU A 257 -11.48 5.63 9.81
C GLU A 257 -12.73 4.73 9.77
N ARG A 258 -12.78 3.83 8.77
CA ARG A 258 -13.83 2.85 8.51
C ARG A 258 -13.67 1.53 9.27
N GLY A 259 -12.51 1.29 9.88
CA GLY A 259 -12.31 0.16 10.80
C GLY A 259 -11.14 -0.75 10.48
N ALA A 260 -10.35 -0.48 9.43
CA ALA A 260 -9.09 -1.15 9.21
C ALA A 260 -8.10 -0.88 10.35
N ILE A 261 -7.25 -1.87 10.67
CA ILE A 261 -6.31 -1.80 11.79
C ILE A 261 -4.88 -2.16 11.43
N GLY A 262 -4.56 -2.34 10.15
CA GLY A 262 -3.24 -2.74 9.67
C GLY A 262 -3.02 -4.27 9.66
N PRO A 263 -1.84 -4.72 9.19
CA PRO A 263 -0.90 -3.92 8.42
C PRO A 263 -1.46 -3.61 7.03
N ASN A 264 -1.25 -2.39 6.52
CA ASN A 264 -1.61 -2.03 5.14
C ASN A 264 -0.86 -2.90 4.10
N LYS A 265 -1.24 -2.78 2.82
CA LYS A 265 -0.50 -3.40 1.70
C LYS A 265 0.93 -2.90 1.64
N ASP A 266 1.86 -3.76 1.25
CA ASP A 266 3.30 -3.48 1.11
C ASP A 266 3.63 -2.34 0.14
N CYS A 267 2.96 -2.29 -1.01
CA CYS A 267 3.16 -1.26 -2.03
C CYS A 267 2.62 0.13 -1.64
N ALA A 268 1.93 0.24 -0.50
CA ALA A 268 1.38 1.49 0.01
C ALA A 268 2.45 2.27 0.78
N TYR A 269 3.39 2.90 0.08
CA TYR A 269 4.42 3.74 0.71
C TYR A 269 3.84 4.91 1.54
N GLU A 270 2.61 5.38 1.24
CA GLU A 270 1.89 6.34 2.08
C GLU A 270 1.56 5.77 3.48
N GLY A 271 1.67 4.45 3.64
CA GLY A 271 1.66 3.72 4.89
C GLY A 271 2.58 4.31 5.95
N ILE A 272 3.71 4.90 5.56
CA ILE A 272 4.64 5.57 6.48
C ILE A 272 3.94 6.72 7.24
N PHE A 273 3.14 7.53 6.54
CA PHE A 273 2.34 8.59 7.18
C PHE A 273 1.17 8.00 7.97
N ILE A 274 0.53 6.94 7.45
CA ILE A 274 -0.53 6.21 8.16
C ILE A 274 -0.03 5.64 9.49
N LYS A 275 1.20 5.11 9.56
CA LYS A 275 1.80 4.62 10.81
C LYS A 275 1.95 5.75 11.83
N ALA A 276 2.42 6.92 11.41
CA ALA A 276 2.51 8.09 12.28
C ALA A 276 1.14 8.56 12.79
N ILE A 277 0.13 8.59 11.90
CA ILE A 277 -1.23 9.03 12.20
C ILE A 277 -1.95 8.04 13.13
N THR A 278 -1.95 6.76 12.75
CA THR A 278 -2.83 5.74 13.35
C THR A 278 -2.13 4.94 14.45
N GLY A 279 -0.81 4.79 14.36
CA GLY A 279 0.00 3.97 15.28
C GLY A 279 -0.12 2.47 15.05
N TYR A 280 -0.78 2.04 13.97
CA TYR A 280 -0.90 0.65 13.56
C TYR A 280 0.32 0.19 12.74
N PRO A 281 0.60 -1.13 12.70
CA PRO A 281 1.66 -1.68 11.87
C PRO A 281 1.45 -1.44 10.39
N VAL A 282 2.56 -1.46 9.65
CA VAL A 282 2.56 -1.32 8.20
C VAL A 282 3.42 -2.38 7.53
N ALA A 283 2.96 -2.86 6.37
CA ALA A 283 3.82 -3.56 5.44
C ALA A 283 4.44 -2.54 4.50
N LEU A 284 5.72 -2.74 4.17
CA LEU A 284 6.44 -1.91 3.20
C LEU A 284 7.37 -2.79 2.38
N GLU A 285 7.78 -2.23 1.26
CA GLU A 285 8.69 -2.84 0.29
C GLU A 285 9.79 -1.84 -0.12
N GLY A 286 10.77 -2.28 -0.91
CA GLY A 286 11.83 -1.41 -1.41
C GLY A 286 12.94 -2.20 -2.09
N ALA A 287 14.16 -2.21 -1.55
CA ALA A 287 15.31 -2.82 -2.24
C ALA A 287 15.10 -4.30 -2.61
N GLU A 288 14.46 -5.09 -1.74
CA GLU A 288 14.14 -6.51 -2.00
C GLU A 288 12.88 -6.70 -2.86
N ALA A 289 12.19 -5.62 -3.24
CA ALA A 289 11.10 -5.63 -4.21
C ALA A 289 11.54 -5.23 -5.64
N ALA A 290 12.85 -5.14 -5.89
CA ALA A 290 13.41 -4.90 -7.21
C ALA A 290 13.04 -5.98 -8.25
N CYS A 291 12.50 -7.12 -7.82
CA CYS A 291 11.93 -8.15 -8.69
C CYS A 291 10.59 -7.73 -9.33
N ALA A 292 9.85 -6.80 -8.73
CA ALA A 292 8.56 -6.33 -9.22
C ALA A 292 8.72 -5.02 -10.01
N HIS A 293 9.39 -4.03 -9.43
CA HIS A 293 9.59 -2.72 -10.06
C HIS A 293 10.86 -2.03 -9.55
N LEU A 294 11.27 -0.97 -10.26
CA LEU A 294 12.41 -0.13 -9.89
C LEU A 294 11.89 1.15 -9.24
N SER A 295 12.50 1.58 -8.14
CA SER A 295 12.07 2.76 -7.40
C SER A 295 13.26 3.55 -6.82
N PRO A 296 13.06 4.84 -6.48
CA PRO A 296 14.04 5.61 -5.72
C PRO A 296 13.93 5.40 -4.20
N ILE A 297 13.09 4.47 -3.74
CA ILE A 297 12.72 4.28 -2.33
C ILE A 297 13.17 2.88 -1.89
N GLY A 298 14.48 2.62 -1.91
CA GLY A 298 15.01 1.27 -1.70
C GLY A 298 15.19 0.88 -0.24
N ASN A 299 16.04 1.61 0.48
CA ASN A 299 16.36 1.36 1.88
C ASN A 299 15.50 2.18 2.82
N ILE A 300 15.14 3.42 2.47
CA ILE A 300 14.41 4.32 3.36
C ILE A 300 13.05 3.77 3.79
N ALA A 301 12.38 2.96 2.97
CA ALA A 301 11.15 2.28 3.38
C ALA A 301 11.36 1.30 4.55
N LYS A 302 12.54 0.65 4.64
CA LYS A 302 12.90 -0.22 5.77
C LYS A 302 12.95 0.52 7.10
N ALA A 303 13.09 1.85 7.10
CA ALA A 303 13.09 2.66 8.32
C ALA A 303 11.82 2.50 9.16
N TYR A 304 10.72 2.04 8.56
CA TYR A 304 9.38 2.09 9.14
C TYR A 304 8.62 0.76 9.13
N ALA A 305 9.08 -0.23 8.38
CA ALA A 305 8.40 -1.49 8.12
C ALA A 305 8.13 -2.31 9.40
N ASP A 306 6.94 -2.90 9.52
CA ASP A 306 6.65 -3.96 10.50
C ASP A 306 6.56 -5.33 9.82
N LEU A 307 6.12 -5.33 8.56
CA LEU A 307 6.32 -6.40 7.59
C LEU A 307 7.19 -5.88 6.44
N TRP A 308 8.13 -6.68 5.95
CA TRP A 308 9.01 -6.33 4.83
C TRP A 308 8.78 -7.27 3.66
N SER A 309 8.39 -6.70 2.51
CA SER A 309 7.93 -7.44 1.34
C SER A 309 8.82 -7.29 0.10
N ASN A 310 8.68 -8.27 -0.80
CA ASN A 310 9.25 -8.28 -2.14
C ASN A 310 8.27 -7.82 -3.25
N GLU A 311 7.14 -7.23 -2.88
CA GLU A 311 6.01 -6.82 -3.76
C GLU A 311 5.37 -7.98 -4.52
N SER A 312 6.01 -8.52 -5.56
CA SER A 312 5.56 -9.72 -6.24
C SER A 312 6.66 -10.31 -7.12
N VAL A 313 6.71 -11.63 -7.23
CA VAL A 313 7.66 -12.32 -8.10
C VAL A 313 7.04 -13.53 -8.78
N GLN A 314 7.30 -13.70 -10.07
CA GLN A 314 6.81 -14.84 -10.83
C GLN A 314 7.50 -16.14 -10.39
N ASN A 315 6.81 -17.28 -10.50
CA ASN A 315 7.41 -18.59 -10.26
C ASN A 315 8.38 -19.02 -11.37
N ILE A 316 9.59 -18.46 -11.39
CA ILE A 316 10.62 -18.77 -12.38
C ILE A 316 11.88 -19.33 -11.72
N LYS A 317 12.64 -20.16 -12.45
CA LYS A 317 13.88 -20.74 -11.95
C LYS A 317 15.04 -19.75 -12.05
N LEU A 318 15.69 -19.47 -10.91
CA LEU A 318 16.97 -18.79 -10.80
C LEU A 318 18.08 -19.80 -10.51
N LEU A 319 19.34 -19.35 -10.57
CA LEU A 319 20.49 -20.21 -10.23
C LEU A 319 20.41 -20.73 -8.78
N GLY A 320 19.92 -19.90 -7.85
CA GLY A 320 19.83 -20.24 -6.42
C GLY A 320 18.57 -21.03 -6.01
N GLY A 321 17.55 -21.13 -6.85
CA GLY A 321 16.25 -21.67 -6.45
C GLY A 321 15.12 -21.15 -7.33
N MET A 322 13.87 -21.48 -7.00
CA MET A 322 12.72 -20.78 -7.57
C MET A 322 12.68 -19.36 -7.02
N ALA A 323 12.23 -18.39 -7.82
CA ALA A 323 12.30 -16.98 -7.46
C ALA A 323 11.55 -16.65 -6.14
N PRO A 324 10.35 -17.19 -5.85
CA PRO A 324 9.73 -17.03 -4.53
C PRO A 324 10.62 -17.52 -3.37
N THR A 325 11.30 -18.65 -3.53
CA THR A 325 12.25 -19.19 -2.53
C THR A 325 13.44 -18.26 -2.31
N VAL A 326 13.99 -17.70 -3.39
CA VAL A 326 15.09 -16.73 -3.34
C VAL A 326 14.64 -15.43 -2.66
N SER A 327 13.42 -14.96 -2.93
CA SER A 327 12.83 -13.79 -2.27
C SER A 327 12.67 -14.03 -0.77
N VAL A 328 12.16 -15.18 -0.32
CA VAL A 328 12.11 -15.52 1.12
C VAL A 328 13.47 -15.37 1.77
N GLU A 329 14.52 -15.89 1.15
CA GLU A 329 15.86 -15.79 1.69
C GLU A 329 16.32 -14.33 1.86
N GLN A 330 16.12 -13.50 0.82
CA GLN A 330 16.47 -12.08 0.87
C GLN A 330 15.70 -11.34 1.97
N LEU A 331 14.39 -11.56 2.06
CA LEU A 331 13.54 -10.94 3.08
C LEU A 331 13.91 -11.37 4.50
N VAL A 332 14.20 -12.66 4.70
CA VAL A 332 14.64 -13.18 6.01
C VAL A 332 15.95 -12.54 6.44
N TYR A 333 16.93 -12.37 5.55
CA TYR A 333 18.19 -11.70 5.91
C TYR A 333 18.01 -10.21 6.19
N ALA A 334 17.20 -9.51 5.38
CA ALA A 334 16.91 -8.09 5.58
C ALA A 334 16.24 -7.84 6.96
N THR A 335 15.22 -8.64 7.29
CA THR A 335 14.51 -8.53 8.57
C THR A 335 15.36 -8.97 9.76
N ARG A 336 16.23 -9.97 9.58
CA ARG A 336 17.18 -10.38 10.62
C ARG A 336 18.11 -9.24 11.04
N LEU A 337 18.64 -8.46 10.11
CA LEU A 337 19.50 -7.31 10.44
C LEU A 337 18.75 -6.26 11.27
N MET A 338 17.51 -5.93 10.87
CA MET A 338 16.64 -5.02 11.63
C MET A 338 16.38 -5.52 13.06
N ASN A 339 16.13 -6.82 13.20
CA ASN A 339 15.86 -7.46 14.49
C ASN A 339 17.11 -7.50 15.39
N VAL A 340 18.30 -7.75 14.85
CA VAL A 340 19.58 -7.66 15.60
C VAL A 340 19.80 -6.23 16.08
N ALA A 341 19.66 -5.24 15.21
CA ALA A 341 19.80 -3.83 15.60
C ALA A 341 18.82 -3.45 16.72
N SER A 342 17.58 -3.95 16.67
CA SER A 342 16.60 -3.73 17.74
C SER A 342 16.98 -4.37 19.07
N ALA A 343 17.48 -5.61 19.04
CA ALA A 343 17.91 -6.33 20.23
C ALA A 343 19.12 -5.66 20.92
N GLU A 344 20.02 -5.05 20.13
CA GLU A 344 21.19 -4.33 20.63
C GLU A 344 20.91 -2.86 21.02
N GLY A 345 19.68 -2.38 20.85
CA GLY A 345 19.34 -0.97 21.12
C GLY A 345 19.81 0.01 20.03
N SER A 346 20.27 -0.50 18.89
CA SER A 346 20.81 0.25 17.75
C SER A 346 19.79 0.47 16.61
N ALA A 347 18.50 0.16 16.83
CA ALA A 347 17.45 0.31 15.81
C ALA A 347 17.39 1.73 15.22
N LYS A 348 17.50 2.76 16.07
CA LYS A 348 17.48 4.17 15.63
C LYS A 348 18.66 4.49 14.71
N THR A 349 19.86 4.02 15.06
CA THR A 349 21.07 4.19 14.23
C THR A 349 20.89 3.54 12.85
N LEU A 350 20.41 2.29 12.79
CA LEU A 350 20.19 1.61 11.52
C LEU A 350 19.09 2.30 10.70
N ARG A 351 18.00 2.73 11.35
CA ARG A 351 16.92 3.50 10.75
C ARG A 351 17.44 4.81 10.15
N ASP A 352 18.32 5.53 10.84
CA ASP A 352 18.93 6.76 10.34
C ASP A 352 19.83 6.49 9.13
N TRP A 353 20.54 5.36 9.08
CA TRP A 353 21.36 4.97 7.91
C TRP A 353 20.50 4.61 6.69
N PHE A 354 19.39 3.91 6.89
CA PHE A 354 18.43 3.65 5.81
C PHE A 354 17.84 4.94 5.24
N VAL A 355 17.53 5.91 6.09
CA VAL A 355 17.06 7.23 5.65
C VAL A 355 18.16 7.98 4.89
N ALA A 356 19.36 8.05 5.48
CA ALA A 356 20.48 8.79 4.90
C ALA A 356 20.99 8.23 3.56
N SER A 357 20.77 6.94 3.28
CA SER A 357 21.20 6.35 2.01
C SER A 357 20.38 6.83 0.81
N ASP A 358 19.14 7.26 1.00
CA ASP A 358 18.21 7.52 -0.11
C ASP A 358 17.67 8.97 -0.10
N ALA A 359 17.41 9.55 1.07
CA ALA A 359 16.61 10.79 1.21
C ALA A 359 17.14 11.99 0.42
N HIS A 360 18.45 12.07 0.19
CA HIS A 360 19.05 13.18 -0.56
C HIS A 360 18.82 13.07 -2.08
N PHE A 361 18.64 11.85 -2.60
CA PHE A 361 18.76 11.56 -4.02
C PHE A 361 17.49 11.78 -4.83
N ASP A 362 16.33 11.80 -4.17
CA ASP A 362 15.04 11.96 -4.82
C ASP A 362 14.00 12.60 -3.89
N PRO A 363 13.15 13.54 -4.38
CA PRO A 363 12.06 14.08 -3.56
C PRO A 363 11.10 13.00 -3.05
N GLN A 364 10.90 11.90 -3.79
CA GLN A 364 10.04 10.80 -3.37
C GLN A 364 10.61 10.05 -2.16
N ALA A 365 11.94 10.01 -2.01
CA ALA A 365 12.58 9.50 -0.80
C ALA A 365 12.62 10.56 0.31
N TYR A 366 12.88 11.82 -0.02
CA TYR A 366 13.01 12.91 0.96
C TYR A 366 11.78 13.08 1.86
N ILE A 367 10.57 12.95 1.29
CA ILE A 367 9.31 13.04 2.04
C ILE A 367 9.17 11.99 3.15
N PHE A 368 10.01 10.94 3.12
CA PHE A 368 10.07 9.89 4.12
C PHE A 368 11.17 10.09 5.16
N GLN A 369 11.77 11.27 5.31
CA GLN A 369 12.57 11.55 6.51
C GLN A 369 11.68 11.58 7.75
N PRO A 370 12.11 11.05 8.93
CA PRO A 370 11.23 10.93 10.08
C PRO A 370 10.57 12.25 10.53
N ASP A 371 11.32 13.34 10.55
CA ASP A 371 10.82 14.67 10.91
C ASP A 371 9.87 15.25 9.86
N VAL A 372 10.16 15.02 8.58
CA VAL A 372 9.28 15.38 7.46
C VAL A 372 7.97 14.59 7.52
N VAL A 373 8.02 13.29 7.79
CA VAL A 373 6.83 12.44 7.95
C VAL A 373 5.93 12.97 9.06
N ILE A 374 6.47 13.20 10.25
CA ILE A 374 5.71 13.74 11.38
C ILE A 374 5.11 15.10 11.03
N SER A 375 5.89 15.99 10.40
CA SER A 375 5.44 17.32 10.01
C SER A 375 4.27 17.24 9.01
N LEU A 376 4.42 16.51 7.91
CA LEU A 376 3.41 16.42 6.86
C LEU A 376 2.16 15.68 7.35
N ALA A 377 2.31 14.59 8.10
CA ALA A 377 1.19 13.89 8.73
C ALA A 377 0.42 14.81 9.68
N GLY A 378 1.13 15.64 10.46
CA GLY A 378 0.53 16.65 11.33
C GLY A 378 -0.24 17.73 10.56
N GLU A 379 0.26 18.17 9.40
CA GLU A 379 -0.46 19.10 8.52
C GLU A 379 -1.76 18.50 7.97
N ILE A 380 -1.73 17.22 7.55
CA ILE A 380 -2.92 16.51 7.06
C ILE A 380 -4.01 16.51 8.13
N LEU A 381 -3.69 16.17 9.38
CA LEU A 381 -4.68 16.05 10.45
C LEU A 381 -5.28 17.38 10.94
N LYS A 382 -4.79 18.53 10.46
CA LYS A 382 -5.42 19.83 10.75
C LYS A 382 -6.77 20.00 10.05
N GLU A 383 -7.01 19.23 9.00
CA GLU A 383 -8.22 19.29 8.20
C GLU A 383 -9.15 18.11 8.49
N SER A 384 -10.46 18.35 8.37
CA SER A 384 -11.50 17.40 8.77
C SER A 384 -12.05 16.53 7.64
N THR A 385 -11.95 16.98 6.38
CA THR A 385 -12.51 16.24 5.23
C THR A 385 -11.40 15.65 4.37
N PRO A 386 -11.64 14.52 3.67
CA PRO A 386 -10.64 13.95 2.77
C PRO A 386 -10.19 14.90 1.65
N TYR A 387 -11.09 15.74 1.12
CA TYR A 387 -10.76 16.79 0.17
C TYR A 387 -9.74 17.78 0.76
N LEU A 388 -10.07 18.39 1.90
CA LEU A 388 -9.22 19.41 2.52
C LEU A 388 -7.88 18.83 2.97
N ARG A 389 -7.88 17.59 3.49
CA ARG A 389 -6.67 16.83 3.82
C ARG A 389 -5.78 16.63 2.60
N THR A 390 -6.35 16.24 1.47
CA THR A 390 -5.61 16.05 0.21
C THR A 390 -5.02 17.36 -0.30
N ARG A 391 -5.81 18.44 -0.29
CA ARG A 391 -5.34 19.78 -0.66
C ARG A 391 -4.23 20.29 0.26
N ARG A 392 -4.38 20.11 1.57
CA ARG A 392 -3.40 20.48 2.59
C ARG A 392 -2.11 19.67 2.48
N ALA A 393 -2.22 18.36 2.21
CA ALA A 393 -1.09 17.50 1.91
C ALA A 393 -0.28 18.05 0.73
N ALA A 394 -0.96 18.48 -0.33
CA ALA A 394 -0.30 19.07 -1.49
C ALA A 394 0.46 20.37 -1.13
N ALA A 395 -0.23 21.34 -0.52
CA ALA A 395 0.37 22.61 -0.10
C ALA A 395 1.59 22.42 0.82
N ALA A 396 1.45 21.57 1.84
CA ALA A 396 2.50 21.32 2.84
C ALA A 396 3.73 20.64 2.22
N THR A 397 3.51 19.71 1.30
CA THR A 397 4.60 18.98 0.62
C THR A 397 5.39 19.91 -0.31
N LEU A 398 4.70 20.77 -1.08
CA LEU A 398 5.37 21.76 -1.92
C LEU A 398 6.22 22.72 -1.10
N ALA A 399 5.69 23.24 0.00
CA ALA A 399 6.44 24.12 0.90
C ALA A 399 7.66 23.40 1.53
N CYS A 400 7.48 22.14 1.95
CA CYS A 400 8.54 21.31 2.52
C CYS A 400 9.68 21.07 1.51
N LEU A 401 9.34 20.63 0.30
CA LEU A 401 10.32 20.32 -0.74
C LEU A 401 11.00 21.57 -1.29
N ARG A 402 10.28 22.70 -1.40
CA ARG A 402 10.88 23.99 -1.81
C ARG A 402 11.95 24.42 -0.81
N LYS A 403 11.61 24.40 0.49
CA LYS A 403 12.58 24.71 1.55
C LYS A 403 13.78 23.76 1.52
N ALA A 404 13.55 22.46 1.35
CA ALA A 404 14.60 21.46 1.27
C ALA A 404 15.53 21.67 0.06
N ALA A 405 14.97 22.05 -1.09
CA ALA A 405 15.72 22.37 -2.30
C ALA A 405 16.58 23.63 -2.11
N ASP A 406 16.00 24.70 -1.53
CA ASP A 406 16.71 25.96 -1.24
C ASP A 406 17.88 25.73 -0.25
N GLU A 407 17.68 24.84 0.73
CA GLU A 407 18.71 24.41 1.69
C GLU A 407 19.66 23.32 1.14
N LYS A 408 19.48 22.88 -0.10
CA LYS A 408 20.24 21.80 -0.78
C LYS A 408 20.24 20.46 -0.02
N LYS A 409 19.18 20.19 0.74
CA LYS A 409 18.99 18.94 1.47
C LYS A 409 18.48 17.81 0.58
N VAL A 410 17.82 18.15 -0.53
CA VAL A 410 17.35 17.21 -1.55
C VAL A 410 17.80 17.65 -2.92
N MET A 411 18.13 16.70 -3.77
CA MET A 411 18.39 16.96 -5.18
C MET A 411 17.07 17.05 -5.95
N ILE A 412 16.76 18.24 -6.43
CA ILE A 412 15.70 18.48 -7.42
C ILE A 412 16.38 18.86 -8.73
N PRO A 413 16.06 18.19 -9.86
CA PRO A 413 16.57 18.61 -11.16
C PRO A 413 16.22 20.07 -11.45
N GLU A 414 17.15 20.83 -12.04
CA GLU A 414 16.92 22.24 -12.36
C GLU A 414 15.68 22.44 -13.25
N SER A 415 15.44 21.50 -14.17
CA SER A 415 14.25 21.45 -15.02
C SER A 415 12.94 21.31 -14.25
N GLU A 416 12.98 20.84 -13.00
CA GLU A 416 11.81 20.67 -12.15
C GLU A 416 11.52 21.89 -11.27
N LEU A 417 12.45 22.84 -11.12
CA LEU A 417 12.29 23.97 -10.19
C LEU A 417 11.11 24.88 -10.54
N ALA A 418 10.84 25.08 -11.84
CA ALA A 418 9.70 25.88 -12.29
C ALA A 418 8.33 25.26 -11.95
N TRP A 419 8.29 23.95 -11.68
CA TRP A 419 7.05 23.28 -11.29
C TRP A 419 6.57 23.66 -9.90
N PHE A 420 7.45 24.10 -8.99
CA PHE A 420 7.02 24.58 -7.67
C PHE A 420 6.01 25.70 -7.79
N ASP A 421 6.30 26.72 -8.60
CA ASP A 421 5.45 27.91 -8.71
C ASP A 421 4.14 27.58 -9.43
N SER A 422 4.19 26.73 -10.47
CA SER A 422 3.00 26.25 -11.18
C SER A 422 2.07 25.43 -10.28
N LEU A 423 2.62 24.46 -9.54
CA LEU A 423 1.85 23.60 -8.65
C LEU A 423 1.31 24.38 -7.44
N HIS A 424 2.07 25.33 -6.90
CA HIS A 424 1.57 26.22 -5.84
C HIS A 424 0.36 27.02 -6.31
N ALA A 425 0.45 27.65 -7.48
CA ALA A 425 -0.67 28.42 -8.04
C ALA A 425 -1.92 27.55 -8.27
N GLN A 426 -1.73 26.28 -8.64
CA GLN A 426 -2.83 25.31 -8.78
C GLN A 426 -3.47 24.94 -7.45
N VAL A 427 -2.71 24.79 -6.35
CA VAL A 427 -3.30 24.51 -5.03
C VAL A 427 -4.00 25.73 -4.45
N ASP A 428 -3.38 26.90 -4.56
CA ASP A 428 -3.89 28.15 -3.98
C ASP A 428 -5.19 28.64 -4.65
N SER A 429 -5.48 28.17 -5.85
CA SER A 429 -6.74 28.48 -6.55
C SER A 429 -7.93 27.63 -6.11
N LEU A 430 -7.70 26.58 -5.31
CA LEU A 430 -8.76 25.66 -4.90
C LEU A 430 -9.55 26.21 -3.69
N PRO A 431 -10.88 26.17 -3.73
CA PRO A 431 -11.71 26.75 -2.66
C PRO A 431 -11.62 25.94 -1.36
N ASP A 432 -12.00 26.56 -0.24
CA ASP A 432 -12.05 25.89 1.07
C ASP A 432 -13.30 25.00 1.23
N ASP A 433 -14.31 25.18 0.37
CA ASP A 433 -15.55 24.41 0.38
C ASP A 433 -15.52 23.28 -0.65
N GLU A 434 -15.88 22.06 -0.21
CA GLU A 434 -15.86 20.88 -1.09
C GLU A 434 -16.92 20.96 -2.18
N GLU A 435 -18.11 21.53 -1.91
CA GLU A 435 -19.18 21.64 -2.91
C GLU A 435 -18.80 22.67 -3.99
N GLU A 436 -18.21 23.80 -3.59
CA GLU A 436 -17.65 24.79 -4.52
C GLU A 436 -16.54 24.19 -5.38
N PHE A 437 -15.64 23.39 -4.78
CA PHE A 437 -14.59 22.70 -5.52
C PHE A 437 -15.16 21.73 -6.55
N ILE A 438 -16.12 20.89 -6.13
CA ILE A 438 -16.79 19.93 -7.02
C ILE A 438 -17.43 20.69 -8.17
N ALA A 439 -18.23 21.73 -7.90
CA ALA A 439 -18.89 22.51 -8.94
C ALA A 439 -17.89 23.12 -9.94
N GLY A 440 -16.74 23.63 -9.45
CA GLY A 440 -15.71 24.24 -10.30
C GLY A 440 -14.89 23.25 -11.13
N VAL A 441 -14.74 22.00 -10.69
CA VAL A 441 -13.97 20.98 -11.43
C VAL A 441 -14.84 20.20 -12.42
N MET A 442 -16.18 20.23 -12.28
CA MET A 442 -17.10 19.50 -13.19
C MET A 442 -16.90 19.82 -14.67
N ASP A 443 -16.58 21.08 -15.01
CA ASP A 443 -16.32 21.49 -16.41
C ASP A 443 -15.10 20.77 -17.03
N GLN A 444 -14.22 20.22 -16.21
CA GLN A 444 -13.01 19.51 -16.62
C GLN A 444 -13.17 17.98 -16.58
N VAL A 445 -14.25 17.47 -15.98
CA VAL A 445 -14.49 16.04 -15.80
C VAL A 445 -15.01 15.43 -17.10
N ASP A 446 -14.27 14.45 -17.63
CA ASP A 446 -14.75 13.62 -18.73
C ASP A 446 -15.72 12.55 -18.22
N THR A 447 -17.03 12.85 -18.28
CA THR A 447 -18.11 11.94 -17.88
C THR A 447 -18.25 10.70 -18.77
N SER A 448 -17.49 10.58 -19.87
CA SER A 448 -17.39 9.31 -20.61
C SER A 448 -16.49 8.29 -19.92
N LEU A 449 -15.59 8.75 -19.03
CA LEU A 449 -14.65 7.91 -18.28
C LEU A 449 -15.16 7.54 -16.89
N VAL A 450 -16.06 8.34 -16.31
CA VAL A 450 -16.52 8.22 -14.91
C VAL A 450 -18.04 8.25 -14.79
N ARG A 451 -18.57 7.48 -13.83
CA ARG A 451 -19.97 7.56 -13.38
C ARG A 451 -20.04 8.27 -12.04
N LEU A 452 -20.30 9.57 -12.05
CA LEU A 452 -20.28 10.41 -10.83
C LEU A 452 -21.30 9.95 -9.77
N GLU A 453 -22.40 9.34 -10.20
CA GLU A 453 -23.42 8.76 -9.34
C GLU A 453 -22.90 7.58 -8.50
N GLU A 454 -21.92 6.83 -9.00
CA GLU A 454 -21.25 5.75 -8.26
C GLU A 454 -20.42 6.30 -7.08
N TYR A 455 -20.16 7.61 -7.06
CA TYR A 455 -19.50 8.33 -5.98
C TYR A 455 -20.46 9.22 -5.18
N GLY A 456 -21.76 9.12 -5.43
CA GLY A 456 -22.78 9.96 -4.78
C GLY A 456 -22.68 11.44 -5.14
N ILE A 457 -22.17 11.76 -6.33
CA ILE A 457 -22.20 13.11 -6.92
C ILE A 457 -23.32 13.14 -7.93
N GLN A 458 -24.20 14.15 -7.84
CA GLN A 458 -25.21 14.36 -8.87
C GLN A 458 -24.56 15.09 -10.06
N PRO A 459 -24.75 14.61 -11.30
CA PRO A 459 -24.18 15.22 -12.49
C PRO A 459 -24.80 16.58 -12.84
#